data_AF-A0A497NP00-F1
#
_entry.id   AF-A0A497NP00-F1
#
_cell.length_a   1.000
_cell.length_b   1.000
_cell.length_c   1.000
_cell.angle_alpha   90.00
_cell.angle_beta   90.00
_cell.angle_gamma   90.00
#
_symmetry.space_group_name_H-M   'P 1'
#
loop_
_entity.id
_entity.type
_entity.pdbx_description
1 polymer ?
#
loop_
_entity_poly.entity_id
_entity_poly.type
_entity_poly.pdbx_seq_one_letter_code
_entity_poly.pdbx_strand_id
1 'polypeptide(L)'
;MKRNLKSQLKDLQPGDLIEISWTDASIGKSLGSGVTVDVPVKSWGIFIGILGVKNKHVVIAQNSFHYSDGLYDLDYTAIPLSWTLNITVIAKSHVPPEIANQLVTSFLMGGRRSFSRSRQEKVRNHERHH
;
A
#
# COMPACT_ATOMS: atom_id res chain seq x y z
N MET A 1 26.02 -0.46 -1.85
CA MET A 1 25.94 0.97 -2.18
C MET A 1 24.57 1.49 -1.75
N LYS A 2 24.44 2.25 -0.65
CA LYS A 2 23.16 2.87 -0.27
C LYS A 2 22.90 4.03 -1.24
N ARG A 3 22.00 3.83 -2.22
CA ARG A 3 21.48 4.97 -2.98
C ARG A 3 20.78 5.93 -2.00
N ASN A 4 20.92 7.22 -2.23
CA ASN A 4 20.26 8.22 -1.40
C ASN A 4 18.74 8.09 -1.64
N LEU A 5 17.97 7.75 -0.61
CA LEU A 5 16.52 7.60 -0.74
C LEU A 5 15.87 8.86 -1.34
N LYS A 6 16.40 10.06 -1.07
CA LYS A 6 15.92 11.31 -1.66
C LYS A 6 16.06 11.34 -3.18
N SER A 7 17.12 10.76 -3.75
CA SER A 7 17.27 10.72 -5.21
C SER A 7 16.30 9.72 -5.82
N GLN A 8 16.13 8.55 -5.18
CA GLN A 8 15.18 7.54 -5.64
C GLN A 8 13.74 8.08 -5.69
N LEU A 9 13.33 8.85 -4.67
CA LEU A 9 12.00 9.44 -4.62
C LEU A 9 11.76 10.52 -5.68
N LYS A 10 12.80 11.24 -6.13
CA LYS A 10 12.65 12.29 -7.16
C LYS A 10 12.30 11.72 -8.53
N ASP A 11 12.76 10.51 -8.81
CA ASP A 11 12.56 9.88 -10.11
C ASP A 11 11.24 9.08 -10.18
N LEU A 12 10.53 8.91 -9.05
CA LEU A 12 9.27 8.18 -8.99
C LEU A 12 8.12 8.99 -9.56
N GLN A 13 7.31 8.36 -10.40
CA GLN A 13 6.09 8.94 -10.95
C GLN A 13 4.89 8.05 -10.61
N PRO A 14 3.72 8.63 -10.30
CA PRO A 14 2.50 7.84 -10.16
C PRO A 14 2.29 6.92 -11.37
N GLY A 15 1.95 5.65 -11.11
CA GLY A 15 1.83 4.62 -12.17
C GLY A 15 3.09 3.76 -12.38
N ASP A 16 4.23 4.11 -11.77
CA ASP A 16 5.41 3.23 -11.73
C ASP A 16 5.12 1.96 -10.91
N LEU A 17 5.50 0.79 -11.40
CA LEU A 17 5.54 -0.44 -10.60
C LEU A 17 6.86 -0.47 -9.82
N ILE A 18 6.77 -0.56 -8.49
CA ILE A 18 7.94 -0.50 -7.60
C ILE A 18 7.97 -1.64 -6.58
N GLU A 19 9.19 -1.97 -6.15
CA GLU A 19 9.49 -2.74 -4.95
C GLU A 19 10.02 -1.79 -3.87
N ILE A 20 9.48 -1.89 -2.66
CA ILE A 20 9.94 -1.16 -1.48
C ILE A 20 10.43 -2.16 -0.44
N SER A 21 11.68 -2.01 -0.03
CA SER A 21 12.22 -2.70 1.14
C SER A 21 12.11 -1.77 2.35
N TRP A 22 11.54 -2.24 3.45
CA TRP A 22 11.31 -1.46 4.67
C TRP A 22 11.34 -2.36 5.92
N THR A 23 11.36 -1.76 7.10
CA THR A 23 11.33 -2.49 8.37
C THR A 23 9.98 -2.34 9.07
N ASP A 24 9.38 -3.45 9.46
CA ASP A 24 8.13 -3.47 10.21
C ASP A 24 8.36 -3.90 11.67
N ALA A 25 8.19 -2.96 12.59
CA ALA A 25 8.27 -3.22 14.02
C ALA A 25 6.98 -3.86 14.59
N SER A 26 5.86 -3.83 13.84
CA SER A 26 4.58 -4.35 14.29
C SER A 26 4.48 -5.88 14.19
N ILE A 27 5.12 -6.48 13.17
CA ILE A 27 5.21 -7.93 12.99
C ILE A 27 6.25 -8.56 13.94
N GLY A 28 7.26 -7.81 14.40
CA GLY A 28 8.24 -8.33 15.36
C GLY A 28 7.62 -8.90 16.64
N LYS A 29 6.43 -8.41 17.04
CA LYS A 29 5.68 -8.90 18.20
C LYS A 29 5.08 -10.31 18.00
N SER A 30 4.82 -10.74 16.76
CA SER A 30 4.21 -12.05 16.49
C SER A 30 5.23 -13.20 16.50
N LEU A 31 6.53 -12.91 16.57
CA LEU A 31 7.60 -13.91 16.62
C LEU A 31 7.81 -14.52 18.03
N GLY A 32 7.01 -14.15 19.03
CA GLY A 32 6.97 -14.82 20.34
C GLY A 32 8.21 -14.67 21.23
N SER A 33 9.26 -13.99 20.77
CA SER A 33 10.56 -13.93 21.46
C SER A 33 10.74 -12.75 22.41
N GLY A 34 9.75 -11.86 22.55
CA GLY A 34 9.83 -10.69 23.44
C GLY A 34 10.86 -9.63 23.02
N VAL A 35 11.56 -9.83 21.90
CA VAL A 35 12.51 -8.88 21.32
C VAL A 35 11.79 -8.04 20.28
N THR A 36 11.85 -6.71 20.42
CA THR A 36 11.45 -5.76 19.38
C THR A 36 12.43 -5.88 18.22
N VAL A 37 12.16 -6.79 17.29
CA VAL A 37 12.95 -6.94 16.07
C VAL A 37 12.25 -6.20 14.95
N ASP A 38 12.96 -5.27 14.33
CA ASP A 38 12.59 -4.68 13.05
C ASP A 38 12.59 -5.79 11.99
N VAL A 39 11.39 -6.21 11.55
CA VAL A 39 11.26 -7.30 10.57
C VAL A 39 11.48 -6.72 9.18
N PRO A 40 12.44 -7.22 8.38
CA PRO A 40 12.60 -6.76 7.00
C PRO A 40 11.41 -7.22 6.15
N VAL A 41 10.75 -6.28 5.51
CA VAL A 41 9.60 -6.50 4.62
C VAL A 41 9.93 -5.99 3.22
N LYS A 42 9.43 -6.73 2.23
CA LYS A 42 9.35 -6.26 0.85
C LYS A 42 7.89 -6.14 0.44
N SER A 43 7.56 -5.03 -0.20
CA SER A 43 6.23 -4.77 -0.72
C SER A 43 6.34 -4.34 -2.18
N TRP A 44 5.40 -4.80 -3.01
CA TRP A 44 5.33 -4.47 -4.43
C TRP A 44 3.99 -3.82 -4.73
N GLY A 45 3.99 -2.85 -5.64
CA GLY A 45 2.74 -2.22 -6.06
C GLY A 45 2.97 -1.01 -6.96
N ILE A 46 1.85 -0.44 -7.43
CA ILE A 46 1.84 0.78 -8.22
C ILE A 46 2.05 1.96 -7.29
N PHE A 47 3.09 2.75 -7.55
CA PHE A 47 3.33 3.98 -6.81
C PHE A 47 2.19 4.97 -7.03
N ILE A 48 1.57 5.41 -5.94
CA ILE A 48 0.51 6.41 -5.93
C ILE A 48 1.10 7.78 -5.61
N GLY A 49 1.98 7.84 -4.62
CA GLY A 49 2.62 9.10 -4.24
C GLY A 49 3.23 9.08 -2.85
N ILE A 50 3.73 10.25 -2.44
CA ILE A 50 4.21 10.50 -1.06
C ILE A 50 3.19 11.40 -0.36
N LEU A 51 2.53 10.87 0.67
CA LEU A 51 1.39 11.54 1.32
C LEU A 51 1.61 11.69 2.84
N GLY A 52 0.82 12.59 3.45
CA GLY A 52 0.88 12.90 4.89
C GLY A 52 1.46 14.28 5.20
N VAL A 53 1.04 14.86 6.32
CA VAL A 53 1.45 16.22 6.75
C VAL A 53 2.63 16.15 7.72
N LYS A 54 2.46 15.46 8.85
CA LYS A 54 3.52 15.30 9.88
C LYS A 54 4.52 14.22 9.51
N ASN A 55 4.02 13.02 9.20
CA ASN A 55 4.82 11.88 8.78
C ASN A 55 4.50 11.56 7.32
N LYS A 56 5.54 11.59 6.48
CA LYS A 56 5.43 11.28 5.05
C LYS A 56 5.45 9.77 4.85
N HIS A 57 4.54 9.27 4.03
CA HIS A 57 4.41 7.85 3.70
C HIS A 57 4.51 7.66 2.19
N VAL A 58 5.23 6.62 1.77
CA VAL A 58 5.16 6.11 0.40
C VAL A 58 3.92 5.25 0.29
N VAL A 59 3.03 5.60 -0.64
CA VAL A 59 1.78 4.87 -0.88
C VAL A 59 1.92 4.07 -2.15
N ILE A 60 1.67 2.77 -2.04
CA ILE A 60 1.57 1.85 -3.17
C ILE A 60 0.19 1.18 -3.19
N ALA A 61 -0.42 1.08 -4.36
CA ALA A 61 -1.61 0.26 -4.58
C ALA A 61 -1.18 -1.16 -4.98
N GLN A 62 -1.66 -2.15 -4.24
CA GLN A 62 -1.40 -3.57 -4.48
C GLN A 62 -2.51 -4.19 -5.32
N ASN A 63 -3.76 -3.80 -5.04
CA ASN A 63 -4.92 -4.14 -5.86
C ASN A 63 -5.70 -2.87 -6.18
N SER A 64 -6.26 -2.81 -7.39
CA SER A 64 -7.19 -1.77 -7.81
C SER A 64 -8.48 -2.40 -8.32
N PHE A 65 -9.61 -2.00 -7.75
CA PHE A 65 -10.93 -2.48 -8.12
C PHE A 65 -11.65 -1.36 -8.85
N HIS A 66 -11.90 -1.55 -10.14
CA HIS A 66 -12.56 -0.54 -10.98
C HIS A 66 -14.08 -0.65 -10.84
N TYR A 67 -14.72 0.42 -10.40
CA TYR A 67 -16.18 0.52 -10.31
C TYR A 67 -16.79 1.09 -11.58
N SER A 68 -18.09 0.83 -11.75
CA SER A 68 -18.87 1.28 -12.91
C SER A 68 -19.01 2.80 -13.04
N ASP A 69 -18.67 3.56 -11.99
CA ASP A 69 -18.68 5.02 -11.98
C ASP A 69 -17.31 5.65 -12.33
N GLY A 70 -16.34 4.82 -12.75
CA GLY A 70 -15.01 5.26 -13.16
C GLY A 70 -14.03 5.52 -12.01
N LEU A 71 -14.43 5.23 -10.76
CA LEU A 71 -13.55 5.30 -9.59
C LEU A 71 -12.92 3.94 -9.28
N TYR A 72 -11.83 3.98 -8.52
CA TYR A 72 -11.16 2.79 -8.02
C TYR A 72 -11.29 2.67 -6.49
N ASP A 73 -11.55 1.47 -5.97
CA ASP A 73 -11.12 1.14 -4.61
C ASP A 73 -9.72 0.54 -4.66
N LEU A 74 -8.87 1.00 -3.75
CA LEU A 74 -7.47 0.60 -3.72
C LEU A 74 -7.23 -0.17 -2.44
N ASP A 75 -6.73 -1.39 -2.60
CA ASP A 75 -5.97 -2.03 -1.55
C ASP A 75 -4.55 -1.47 -1.60
N TYR A 76 -4.13 -0.82 -0.53
CA TYR A 76 -2.89 -0.04 -0.52
C TYR A 76 -2.09 -0.29 0.74
N THR A 77 -0.77 -0.15 0.60
CA THR A 77 0.15 -0.07 1.73
C THR A 77 0.72 1.34 1.79
N ALA A 78 0.65 1.97 2.97
CA ALA A 78 1.28 3.25 3.26
C ALA A 78 2.47 3.06 4.20
N ILE A 79 3.68 3.19 3.67
CA ILE A 79 4.93 2.90 4.39
C ILE A 79 5.56 4.21 4.86
N PRO A 80 5.80 4.41 6.17
CA PRO A 80 6.52 5.58 6.65
C PRO A 80 7.90 5.72 5.97
N LEU A 81 8.23 6.92 5.50
CA LEU A 81 9.55 7.16 4.87
C LEU A 81 10.71 6.85 5.82
N SER A 82 10.52 7.03 7.12
CA SER A 82 11.51 6.71 8.16
C SER A 82 11.85 5.22 8.24
N TRP A 83 10.95 4.34 7.79
CA TRP A 83 11.13 2.88 7.82
C TRP A 83 11.59 2.33 6.47
N THR A 84 11.60 3.17 5.43
CA THR A 84 11.97 2.77 4.08
C THR A 84 13.48 2.63 3.97
N LEU A 85 13.94 1.45 3.55
CA LEU A 85 15.36 1.16 3.35
C LEU A 85 15.80 1.41 1.91
N ASN A 86 14.99 1.00 0.93
CA ASN A 86 15.30 1.10 -0.49
C ASN A 86 14.03 1.06 -1.34
N ILE A 87 14.03 1.77 -2.47
CA ILE A 87 12.99 1.69 -3.49
C ILE A 87 13.61 1.32 -4.83
N THR A 88 13.11 0.25 -5.44
CA THR A 88 13.52 -0.21 -6.77
C THR A 88 12.35 -0.03 -7.73
N VAL A 89 12.56 0.71 -8.81
CA VAL A 89 11.57 0.77 -9.90
C VAL A 89 11.72 -0.48 -10.75
N ILE A 90 10.64 -1.24 -10.86
CA ILE A 90 10.57 -2.45 -11.69
C ILE A 90 10.17 -2.07 -13.11
N ALA A 91 9.13 -1.25 -13.25
CA ALA A 91 8.68 -0.76 -14.54
C ALA A 91 8.21 0.69 -14.42
N LYS A 92 8.73 1.56 -15.30
CA LYS A 92 8.29 2.94 -15.44
C LYS A 92 6.95 3.00 -16.15
N SER A 93 6.04 3.83 -15.66
CA SER A 93 4.70 4.01 -16.25
C SER A 93 4.01 2.67 -16.56
N HIS A 94 4.09 1.73 -15.60
CA HIS A 94 3.50 0.40 -15.75
C HIS A 94 1.98 0.48 -15.97
N VAL A 95 1.35 1.48 -15.36
CA VAL A 95 -0.02 1.89 -15.66
C VAL A 95 0.01 3.21 -16.45
N PRO A 96 -0.84 3.39 -17.48
CA PRO A 96 -0.89 4.64 -18.23
C PRO A 96 -1.15 5.87 -17.36
N PRO A 97 -0.64 7.05 -17.72
CA PRO A 97 -0.79 8.28 -16.93
C PRO A 97 -2.25 8.62 -16.60
N GLU A 98 -3.19 8.36 -17.50
CA GLU A 98 -4.62 8.61 -17.31
C GLU A 98 -5.16 7.75 -16.15
N ILE A 99 -4.82 6.47 -16.14
CA ILE A 99 -5.21 5.54 -15.08
C ILE A 99 -4.48 5.89 -13.79
N ALA A 100 -3.17 6.20 -13.84
CA ALA A 100 -2.42 6.61 -12.67
C ALA A 100 -3.05 7.83 -11.97
N ASN A 101 -3.50 8.82 -12.74
CA ASN A 101 -4.23 9.97 -12.22
C ASN A 101 -5.58 9.57 -11.59
N GLN A 102 -6.32 8.64 -12.19
CA GLN A 102 -7.56 8.10 -11.60
C GLN A 102 -7.31 7.37 -10.29
N LEU A 103 -6.23 6.58 -10.18
CA LEU A 103 -5.84 5.90 -8.94
C LEU A 103 -5.50 6.93 -7.85
N VAL A 104 -4.71 7.97 -8.17
CA VAL A 104 -4.39 9.05 -7.23
C VAL A 104 -5.65 9.78 -6.76
N THR A 105 -6.52 10.18 -7.68
CA THR A 105 -7.79 10.84 -7.34
C THR A 105 -8.65 9.95 -6.47
N SER A 106 -8.80 8.68 -6.81
CA SER A 106 -9.60 7.72 -6.05
C SER A 106 -9.05 7.50 -4.63
N PHE A 107 -7.72 7.45 -4.50
CA PHE A 107 -7.05 7.39 -3.20
C PHE A 107 -7.37 8.62 -2.34
N LEU A 108 -7.23 9.83 -2.90
CA LEU A 108 -7.42 11.09 -2.18
C LEU A 108 -8.88 11.33 -1.78
N MET A 109 -9.82 10.82 -2.59
CA MET A 109 -11.25 10.82 -2.25
C MET A 109 -11.59 9.84 -1.11
N GLY A 110 -10.62 9.05 -0.65
CA GLY A 110 -10.73 8.19 0.54
C GLY A 110 -11.23 6.77 0.26
N GLY A 111 -11.40 6.39 -1.01
CA GLY A 111 -12.18 5.22 -1.40
C GLY A 111 -13.61 5.32 -0.86
N ARG A 112 -14.59 4.67 -1.49
CA ARG A 112 -15.90 4.51 -0.84
C ARG A 112 -15.86 3.49 0.30
N ARG A 113 -14.77 3.44 1.09
CA ARG A 113 -14.75 2.76 2.39
C ARG A 113 -15.42 3.60 3.48
N SER A 114 -16.31 4.51 3.10
CA SER A 114 -17.38 4.98 3.97
C SER A 114 -18.47 3.91 3.98
N PHE A 115 -18.62 3.23 5.12
CA PHE A 115 -19.71 2.31 5.46
C PHE A 115 -19.64 0.86 4.95
N SER A 116 -18.58 0.15 5.29
CA SER A 116 -18.79 -1.17 5.90
C SER A 116 -17.61 -1.48 6.78
N ARG A 117 -17.79 -1.31 8.10
CA ARG A 117 -17.22 -2.32 8.98
C ARG A 117 -17.78 -3.61 8.42
N SER A 118 -16.95 -4.40 7.75
CA SER A 118 -17.16 -5.84 7.73
C SER A 118 -17.25 -6.24 9.19
N ARG A 119 -18.47 -6.19 9.76
CA ARG A 119 -18.88 -7.25 10.66
C ARG A 119 -18.54 -8.48 9.84
N GLN A 120 -17.47 -9.17 10.22
CA GLN A 120 -17.42 -10.59 9.96
C GLN A 120 -18.71 -11.14 10.57
N GLU A 121 -19.78 -11.18 9.77
CA GLU A 121 -20.87 -12.06 10.10
C GLU A 121 -20.29 -13.45 9.93
N LYS A 122 -20.02 -14.09 11.08
CA LYS A 122 -19.82 -15.52 11.12
C LYS A 122 -21.05 -16.14 10.46
N VAL A 123 -20.89 -16.63 9.24
CA VAL A 123 -21.90 -17.47 8.60
C VAL A 123 -22.08 -18.68 9.50
N ARG A 124 -23.24 -18.77 10.18
CA ARG A 124 -23.62 -19.96 10.95
C ARG A 124 -24.16 -21.01 9.97
N ASN A 125 -23.28 -21.69 9.26
CA ASN A 125 -23.66 -22.88 8.50
C ASN A 125 -23.75 -24.06 9.45
N HIS A 126 -24.90 -24.33 10.08
CA HIS A 126 -25.32 -25.67 10.52
C HIS A 126 -26.83 -25.67 10.75
N GLU A 127 -27.63 -25.88 9.70
CA GLU A 127 -28.92 -26.53 9.90
C GLU A 127 -28.64 -28.03 10.07
N ARG A 128 -28.85 -28.52 11.30
CA ARG A 128 -28.90 -29.96 11.53
C ARG A 128 -30.24 -30.44 11.01
N HIS A 129 -30.23 -31.10 9.85
CA HIS A 129 -31.35 -31.93 9.45
C HIS A 129 -31.45 -33.10 10.45
N HIS A 130 -32.58 -33.13 11.17
CA HIS A 130 -33.04 -34.28 11.94
C HIS A 130 -33.96 -35.14 11.08
#